data_AF-A0A718A693-F1
#
_entry.id   AF-A0A718A693-F1
#
_cell.length_a   1.000
_cell.length_b   1.000
_cell.length_c   1.000
_cell.angle_alpha   90.00
_cell.angle_beta   90.00
_cell.angle_gamma   90.00
#
_symmetry.space_group_name_H-M   'P 1'
#
loop_
_entity.id
_entity.type
_entity.pdbx_description
1 polymer ?
#
loop_
_entity_poly.entity_id
_entity_poly.type
_entity_poly.pdbx_seq_one_letter_code
_entity_poly.pdbx_strand_id
1 'polypeptide(L)'
;MKQTQRHDAIIELVKKQGYVSTEELVEHFSVSPQTIRRDLNDLAEQNMILRHHGGAALPSSSVNTPWHDRKATQTEEKERIA
;
A
#
# COMPACT_ATOMS: atom_id res chain seq x y z
N MET A 1 -4.38 7.06 16.35
CA MET A 1 -4.98 5.77 15.92
C MET A 1 -4.11 4.64 16.46
N LYS A 2 -4.70 3.56 16.99
CA LYS A 2 -3.93 2.36 17.40
C LYS A 2 -3.44 1.61 16.15
N GLN A 3 -2.27 0.98 16.23
CA GLN A 3 -1.65 0.26 15.11
C GLN A 3 -2.59 -0.80 14.51
N THR A 4 -3.22 -1.63 15.33
CA THR A 4 -4.20 -2.64 14.88
C THR A 4 -5.34 -2.05 14.05
N GLN A 5 -5.93 -0.94 14.51
CA GLN A 5 -7.00 -0.28 13.75
C GLN A 5 -6.49 0.27 12.41
N ARG A 6 -5.24 0.76 12.37
CA ARG A 6 -4.61 1.26 11.14
C ARG A 6 -4.35 0.12 10.16
N HIS A 7 -3.87 -1.02 10.65
CA HIS A 7 -3.66 -2.23 9.86
C HIS A 7 -4.95 -2.70 9.19
N ASP A 8 -6.04 -2.81 9.95
CA ASP A 8 -7.36 -3.16 9.42
C ASP A 8 -7.81 -2.19 8.33
N ALA A 9 -7.64 -0.88 8.58
CA ALA A 9 -8.00 0.15 7.61
C ALA A 9 -7.15 0.11 6.33
N ILE A 10 -5.84 -0.17 6.44
CA ILE A 10 -4.95 -0.35 5.29
C ILE A 10 -5.43 -1.54 4.44
N ILE A 11 -5.71 -2.68 5.07
CA ILE A 11 -6.21 -3.87 4.36
C ILE A 11 -7.51 -3.55 3.63
N GLU A 12 -8.46 -2.90 4.29
CA GLU A 12 -9.75 -2.53 3.67
C GLU A 12 -9.57 -1.54 2.51
N LEU A 13 -8.63 -0.60 2.61
CA LEU A 13 -8.33 0.33 1.53
C LEU A 13 -7.73 -0.40 0.32
N VAL A 14 -6.79 -1.31 0.56
CA VAL A 14 -6.18 -2.16 -0.47
C VAL A 14 -7.21 -3.09 -1.11
N LYS A 15 -8.18 -3.64 -0.34
CA LYS A 15 -9.30 -4.41 -0.88
C LYS A 15 -10.19 -3.60 -1.82
N LYS A 16 -10.49 -2.35 -1.44
CA LYS A 16 -11.36 -1.47 -2.23
C LYS A 16 -10.70 -0.96 -3.51
N GLN A 17 -9.40 -0.68 -3.47
CA GLN A 17 -8.68 -0.05 -4.58
C GLN A 17 -7.83 -1.03 -5.40
N GLY A 18 -7.59 -2.24 -4.90
CA GLY A 18 -6.69 -3.24 -5.50
C GLY A 18 -5.21 -2.93 -5.27
N TYR A 19 -4.82 -1.66 -5.32
CA TYR A 19 -3.49 -1.15 -5.00
C TYR A 19 -3.59 0.21 -4.31
N VAL A 20 -2.71 0.48 -3.34
CA VAL A 20 -2.58 1.80 -2.70
C VAL A 20 -1.09 2.13 -2.56
N SER A 21 -0.71 3.36 -2.92
CA SER A 21 0.66 3.82 -2.76
C SER A 21 1.02 4.17 -1.31
N THR A 22 2.31 4.16 -0.99
CA THR A 22 2.80 4.59 0.32
C THR A 22 2.45 6.05 0.60
N GLU A 23 2.49 6.90 -0.42
CA GLU A 23 2.15 8.33 -0.32
C GLU A 23 0.67 8.53 0.03
N GLU A 24 -0.23 7.82 -0.65
CA GLU A 24 -1.67 7.85 -0.33
C GLU A 24 -1.96 7.38 1.10
N LEU A 25 -1.26 6.35 1.57
CA LEU A 25 -1.39 5.87 2.96
C LEU A 25 -0.86 6.89 3.98
N VAL A 26 0.26 7.56 3.67
CA VAL A 26 0.83 8.63 4.51
C VAL A 26 -0.17 9.77 4.65
N GLU A 27 -0.75 10.23 3.54
CA GLU A 27 -1.74 11.30 3.52
C GLU A 27 -3.03 10.88 4.25
N HIS A 28 -3.56 9.70 3.93
CA HIS A 28 -4.83 9.21 4.48
C HIS A 28 -4.78 8.98 5.99
N PHE A 29 -3.67 8.44 6.50
CA PHE A 29 -3.51 8.14 7.93
C PHE A 29 -2.79 9.23 8.71
N SER A 30 -2.27 10.26 8.02
CA SER A 30 -1.47 11.35 8.61
C SER A 30 -0.32 10.83 9.48
N VAL A 31 0.43 9.85 8.96
CA VAL A 31 1.59 9.25 9.64
C VAL A 31 2.82 9.30 8.74
N SER A 32 4.00 9.20 9.33
CA SER A 32 5.25 9.26 8.58
C SER A 32 5.41 8.08 7.59
N PRO A 33 6.16 8.25 6.48
CA PRO A 33 6.46 7.17 5.54
C PRO A 33 7.11 5.94 6.20
N GLN A 34 7.98 6.15 7.20
CA GLN A 34 8.58 5.05 7.97
C GLN A 34 7.54 4.23 8.74
N THR A 35 6.46 4.86 9.22
CA THR A 35 5.35 4.19 9.91
C THR A 35 4.59 3.32 8.93
N ILE A 36 4.20 3.86 7.77
CA ILE A 36 3.53 3.08 6.73
C ILE A 36 4.42 1.93 6.26
N ARG A 37 5.71 2.15 6.01
CA ARG A 37 6.64 1.08 5.61
C ARG A 37 6.68 -0.05 6.63
N ARG A 38 6.68 0.26 7.94
CA ARG A 38 6.62 -0.75 9.00
C ARG A 38 5.29 -1.48 8.99
N ASP A 39 4.17 -0.76 8.92
CA ASP A 39 2.85 -1.37 8.87
C ASP A 39 2.68 -2.30 7.66
N LEU A 40 3.14 -1.86 6.48
CA LEU A 40 3.10 -2.67 5.26
C LEU A 40 3.99 -3.92 5.37
N ASN A 41 5.13 -3.84 6.05
CA ASN A 41 5.97 -5.01 6.31
C ASN A 41 5.27 -6.00 7.24
N ASP A 42 4.74 -5.52 8.37
CA ASP A 42 4.05 -6.37 9.35
C ASP A 42 2.85 -7.10 8.71
N LEU A 43 2.09 -6.39 7.87
CA LEU A 43 0.94 -6.94 7.15
C LEU A 43 1.34 -7.92 6.03
N ALA A 44 2.43 -7.65 5.32
CA ALA A 44 2.94 -8.54 4.28
C ALA A 44 3.54 -9.82 4.85
N GLU A 45 4.23 -9.74 5.99
CA GLU A 45 4.75 -10.91 6.73
C GLU A 45 3.60 -11.83 7.19
N GLN A 46 2.44 -11.26 7.50
CA GLN A 46 1.21 -11.98 7.82
C GLN A 46 0.41 -12.42 6.59
N ASN A 47 0.92 -12.18 5.38
CA ASN A 47 0.26 -12.51 4.10
C ASN A 47 -1.13 -11.87 3.94
N MET A 48 -1.39 -10.74 4.62
CA MET A 48 -2.65 -9.99 4.53
C MET A 48 -2.69 -9.08 3.30
N ILE A 49 -1.52 -8.66 2.82
CA ILE A 49 -1.29 -7.84 1.63
C ILE A 49 -0.02 -8.31 0.90
N LEU A 50 0.14 -7.89 -0.34
CA LEU A 50 1.41 -7.96 -1.08
C LEU A 50 2.07 -6.58 -1.07
N ARG A 51 3.30 -6.48 -0.56
CA ARG A 51 4.06 -5.23 -0.57
C ARG A 51 4.84 -5.07 -1.87
N HIS A 52 4.76 -3.87 -2.46
CA HIS A 52 5.61 -3.41 -3.56
C HIS A 52 6.51 -2.26 -3.08
N HIS A 53 7.54 -1.90 -3.86
CA HIS A 53 8.46 -0.82 -3.49
C HIS A 53 7.72 0.51 -3.25
N GLY A 54 6.68 0.80 -4.04
CA GLY A 54 5.88 2.03 -3.96
C GLY A 54 4.59 1.93 -3.13
N GLY A 55 4.20 0.76 -2.63
CA GLY A 55 2.85 0.61 -2.05
C GLY A 55 2.48 -0.83 -1.70
N ALA A 56 1.18 -1.11 -1.68
CA ALA A 56 0.64 -2.41 -1.34
C ALA A 56 -0.55 -2.80 -2.23
N ALA A 57 -0.66 -4.10 -2.51
CA ALA A 57 -1.72 -4.72 -3.29
C ALA A 57 -2.35 -5.89 -2.52
N LEU A 58 -3.45 -6.44 -3.05
CA LEU A 58 -4.01 -7.68 -2.50
C LEU A 58 -3.10 -8.89 -2.76
N PRO A 59 -3.02 -9.86 -1.82
CA PRO A 59 -2.42 -11.16 -2.10
C PRO A 59 -3.25 -11.84 -3.19
N SER A 60 -2.61 -12.29 -4.26
CA SER A 60 -3.25 -12.90 -5.42
C SER A 60 -4.12 -14.10 -5.03
N SER A 61 -5.42 -13.86 -4.85
CA SER A 61 -6.43 -14.90 -4.63
C SER A 61 -7.77 -14.47 -5.23
N SER A 62 -7.95 -14.78 -6.52
CA SER A 62 -9.25 -15.04 -7.17
C SER A 62 -10.36 -13.97 -7.10
N VAL A 63 -10.06 -12.66 -7.03
CA VAL A 63 -11.10 -11.64 -7.28
C VAL A 63 -10.65 -10.65 -8.34
N ASN A 64 -11.35 -10.76 -9.45
CA ASN A 64 -11.36 -9.97 -10.67
C ASN A 64 -11.66 -8.48 -10.39
N THR A 65 -10.66 -7.71 -9.98
CA THR A 65 -10.76 -6.25 -10.03
C THR A 65 -9.86 -5.77 -11.18
N PRO A 66 -10.44 -5.23 -12.27
CA PRO A 66 -9.67 -4.71 -13.37
C PRO A 66 -8.66 -3.68 -12.87
N TRP A 67 -7.42 -3.91 -13.26
CA TRP A 67 -6.24 -3.09 -13.09
C TRP A 67 -6.39 -1.76 -13.88
N HIS A 68 -7.38 -0.95 -13.51
CA HIS A 68 -7.74 0.32 -14.15
C HIS A 68 -8.37 1.19 -13.06
N ASP A 69 -7.98 2.43 -12.79
CA ASP A 69 -7.49 3.47 -13.68
C ASP A 69 -6.96 4.61 -12.75
N ARG A 70 -5.82 5.24 -13.10
CA ARG A 70 -5.48 6.68 -12.85
C ARG A 70 -4.53 7.21 -11.77
N LYS A 71 -3.75 6.45 -10.99
CA LYS A 71 -2.75 7.14 -10.12
C LYS A 71 -1.37 6.50 -9.93
N ALA A 72 -0.92 5.66 -10.85
CA ALA A 72 0.50 5.24 -10.90
C ALA A 72 1.38 6.20 -11.74
N THR A 73 0.96 7.45 -11.96
CA THR A 73 1.85 8.48 -12.50
C THR A 73 2.72 9.04 -11.37
N GLN A 74 4.03 8.75 -11.42
CA GLN A 74 5.14 9.42 -10.71
C GLN A 74 5.75 8.73 -9.48
N THR A 75 6.03 7.43 -9.56
CA THR A 75 7.14 6.91 -8.74
C THR A 75 8.05 5.92 -9.48
N GLU A 76 8.25 6.15 -10.78
CA GLU A 76 9.44 5.64 -11.46
C GLU A 76 10.59 6.63 -11.24
N GLU A 77 11.42 6.27 -10.25
CA GLU A 77 12.87 6.31 -10.35
C GLU A 77 13.53 7.61 -10.89
N LYS A 78 13.63 8.62 -10.02
CA LYS A 78 14.84 9.47 -9.97
C LYS A 78 15.88 8.89 -9.01
N GLU A 79 16.10 7.57 -9.09
CA GLU A 79 17.34 6.93 -8.65
C GLU A 79 18.03 6.31 -9.87
N ARG A 80 18.39 7.15 -10.84
CA ARG A 80 19.62 6.91 -11.60
C ARG A 80 20.47 8.17 -11.59
N ILE A 81 21.49 8.09 -10.76
CA ILE A 81 22.75 8.80 -10.89
C ILE A 81 23.24 8.61 -12.33
N ALA A 82 23.35 9.70 -13.09
CA ALA A 82 24.19 9.84 -14.29
C ALA A 82 24.53 11.33 -14.45
#